data_AF-M4SXX6-F1
#
_entry.id   AF-M4SXX6-F1
#
_cell.length_a   1.000
_cell.length_b   1.000
_cell.length_c   1.000
_cell.angle_alpha   90.00
_cell.angle_beta   90.00
_cell.angle_gamma   90.00
#
_symmetry.space_group_name_H-M   'P 1'
#
loop_
_entity.id
_entity.type
_entity.pdbx_description
1 polymer ?
#
loop_
_entity_poly.entity_id
_entity_poly.type
_entity_poly.pdbx_seq_one_letter_code
_entity_poly.pdbx_strand_id
1 'polypeptide(L)'
;HNERLPGGERGLNCNKRSEQTTHMRHQRRRAICRNTGQNALNAGTMFNKLTAAKDTAVTAAGTTTNCALSHRTGTSIVKAETLQESLMMAGGYLYTDHSAGDTKVKEKPAITSPGKATGPAAYEEAYKAAYASENVQLSRSAERRDPAQAPDDQDAQKAHKLYIKNDKSDFKETSDAPPAKSSLTSLYKSTDADQNSRTWKLIDEMPIPKSIFTTEKNGNQNLGSITEINDLLTILEHYSITNRVAAAETIETMRKAAEAAPKKTNSAEEKQKECNAAGDDQTACDNLKDKDCVFDTEAKKCEFKKVKAELEKAKENGGKD
;
A
#
# COMPACT_ATOMS: atom_id res chain seq x y z
N HIS A 1 32.72 11.13 51.42
CA HIS A 1 31.35 11.53 51.08
C HIS A 1 31.30 11.78 49.59
N ASN A 2 30.69 10.86 48.84
CA ASN A 2 30.65 10.90 47.37
C ASN A 2 29.16 10.93 46.99
N GLU A 3 28.62 12.12 46.70
CA GLU A 3 27.22 12.30 46.30
C GLU A 3 27.08 12.01 44.81
N ARG A 4 26.34 10.94 44.50
CA ARG A 4 25.89 10.57 43.15
C ARG A 4 24.76 11.50 42.72
N LEU A 5 24.93 12.11 41.54
CA LEU A 5 23.86 12.72 40.75
C LEU A 5 22.84 11.65 40.30
N PRO A 6 21.52 11.92 40.32
CA PRO A 6 20.54 11.02 39.72
C PRO A 6 20.44 11.31 38.21
N GLY A 7 21.10 10.47 37.41
CA GLY A 7 20.80 10.33 35.98
C GLY A 7 19.46 9.62 35.82
N GLY A 8 18.39 10.37 35.57
CA GLY A 8 17.08 9.82 35.22
C GLY A 8 17.05 9.40 33.74
N GLU A 9 17.32 8.13 33.47
CA GLU A 9 17.07 7.52 32.17
C GLU A 9 15.57 7.64 31.83
N ARG A 10 15.26 8.35 30.75
CA ARG A 10 13.91 8.47 30.19
C ARG A 10 13.52 7.14 29.53
N GLY A 11 12.89 6.28 30.31
CA GLY A 11 12.49 4.94 29.88
C GLY A 11 11.21 4.94 29.04
N LEU A 12 11.32 4.50 27.78
CA LEU A 12 10.25 3.79 27.08
C LEU A 12 9.87 2.58 27.94
N ASN A 13 8.66 2.59 28.52
CA ASN A 13 8.25 1.54 29.44
C ASN A 13 7.77 0.29 28.68
N CYS A 14 8.68 -0.64 28.41
CA CYS A 14 8.36 -1.99 27.92
C CYS A 14 8.07 -2.92 29.11
N ASN A 15 6.89 -2.80 29.71
CA ASN A 15 6.55 -3.63 30.88
C ASN A 15 6.25 -5.09 30.45
N LYS A 16 7.24 -5.98 30.59
CA LYS A 16 7.03 -7.44 30.64
C LYS A 16 6.60 -7.81 32.06
N ARG A 17 5.34 -8.19 32.26
CA ARG A 17 4.93 -8.93 33.47
C ARG A 17 4.48 -10.33 33.07
N SER A 18 5.33 -11.32 33.36
CA SER A 18 5.03 -12.74 33.25
C SER A 18 4.96 -13.35 34.65
N GLU A 19 3.86 -14.02 34.98
CA GLU A 19 3.73 -15.04 36.03
C GLU A 19 2.39 -15.76 35.74
N GLN A 20 2.45 -16.82 34.94
CA GLN A 20 2.41 -18.25 35.30
C GLN A 20 1.01 -18.79 35.67
N THR A 21 0.36 -19.47 34.71
CA THR A 21 -0.09 -20.86 34.89
C THR A 21 -0.38 -21.54 33.54
N THR A 22 -0.03 -22.82 33.53
CA THR A 22 0.13 -23.84 32.48
C THR A 22 -0.97 -23.94 31.41
N HIS A 23 -0.56 -24.31 30.18
CA HIS A 23 -1.37 -24.64 28.98
C HIS A 23 -2.02 -23.48 28.19
N MET A 24 -1.23 -22.82 27.33
CA MET A 24 -1.51 -22.58 25.91
C MET A 24 -0.32 -21.82 25.30
N ARG A 25 0.43 -22.49 24.42
CA ARG A 25 1.57 -21.90 23.72
C ARG A 25 1.08 -21.00 22.58
N HIS A 26 1.65 -19.80 22.53
CA HIS A 26 1.71 -18.85 21.40
C HIS A 26 0.59 -17.82 21.21
N GLN A 27 0.30 -17.06 22.28
CA GLN A 27 0.04 -15.63 22.12
C GLN A 27 1.30 -14.85 22.51
N ARG A 28 2.23 -14.61 21.57
CA ARG A 28 3.22 -13.55 21.74
C ARG A 28 2.50 -12.22 21.54
N ARG A 29 2.00 -11.63 22.63
CA ARG A 29 1.57 -10.22 22.68
C ARG A 29 2.76 -9.37 22.22
N ARG A 30 2.68 -8.86 20.99
CA ARG A 30 3.65 -7.91 20.44
C ARG A 30 3.58 -6.66 21.31
N ALA A 31 4.71 -6.28 21.92
CA ALA A 31 4.80 -5.10 22.76
C ALA A 31 4.57 -3.87 21.89
N ILE A 32 3.43 -3.23 22.09
CA ILE A 32 3.11 -1.96 21.47
C ILE A 32 3.94 -0.90 22.20
N CYS A 33 4.91 -0.29 21.53
CA CYS A 33 5.55 0.92 22.04
C CYS A 33 4.62 2.11 21.79
N ARG A 34 3.55 2.19 22.57
CA ARG A 34 2.68 3.36 22.61
C ARG A 34 3.26 4.34 23.63
N ASN A 35 3.19 5.63 23.32
CA ASN A 35 3.30 6.69 24.30
C ASN A 35 2.09 6.63 25.26
N THR A 36 2.13 5.69 26.22
CA THR A 36 1.02 5.33 27.11
C THR A 36 1.48 5.23 28.55
N GLY A 37 0.54 5.39 29.49
CA GLY A 37 0.79 5.37 30.93
C GLY A 37 0.84 6.77 31.54
N GLN A 38 1.07 6.83 32.86
CA GLN A 38 1.05 8.08 33.63
C GLN A 38 2.13 9.10 33.21
N ASN A 39 3.15 8.66 32.48
CA ASN A 39 4.26 9.49 31.99
C ASN A 39 4.23 9.65 30.46
N ALA A 40 3.07 9.46 29.82
CA ALA A 40 2.93 9.70 28.40
C ALA A 40 3.29 11.16 28.07
N LEU A 41 4.12 11.36 27.04
CA LEU A 41 4.38 12.66 26.46
C LEU A 41 3.04 13.25 25.99
N ASN A 42 2.65 14.39 26.52
CA ASN A 42 1.46 15.10 26.08
C ASN A 42 1.91 16.48 25.59
N ALA A 43 2.17 16.61 24.29
CA ALA A 43 2.65 17.86 23.71
C ALA A 43 1.63 18.99 23.90
N GLY A 44 0.33 18.65 23.95
CA GLY A 44 -0.77 19.57 24.23
C GLY A 44 -0.70 20.30 25.57
N THR A 45 0.19 19.88 26.49
CA THR A 45 0.33 20.49 27.83
C THR A 45 1.69 21.14 28.10
N MET A 46 2.62 21.12 27.14
CA MET A 46 4.04 21.49 27.35
C MET A 46 4.26 22.87 27.99
N PHE A 47 3.40 23.84 27.70
CA PHE A 47 3.58 25.22 28.17
C PHE A 47 2.59 25.64 29.26
N ASN A 48 1.74 24.73 29.76
CA ASN A 48 0.66 25.09 30.68
C ASN A 48 1.15 25.67 32.02
N LYS A 49 2.38 25.37 32.41
CA LYS A 49 2.99 25.89 33.65
C LYS A 49 3.73 27.23 33.46
N LEU A 50 3.90 27.68 32.22
CA LEU A 50 4.44 29.02 31.93
C LEU A 50 3.28 30.01 31.91
N THR A 51 2.95 30.56 33.08
CA THR A 51 1.71 31.33 33.28
C THR A 51 1.88 32.83 33.11
N ALA A 52 3.11 33.35 33.29
CA ALA A 52 3.39 34.78 33.26
C ALA A 52 3.11 35.40 31.88
N ALA A 53 2.47 36.57 31.89
CA ALA A 53 2.11 37.31 30.69
C ALA A 53 3.33 38.04 30.10
N LYS A 54 3.21 38.46 28.83
CA LYS A 54 4.21 39.29 28.17
C LYS A 54 4.52 40.55 28.98
N ASP A 55 5.79 40.94 28.98
CA ASP A 55 6.36 42.11 29.66
C ASP A 55 6.16 42.15 31.18
N THR A 56 5.74 41.04 31.78
CA THR A 56 5.64 40.90 33.24
C THR A 56 7.03 40.66 33.81
N ALA A 57 7.40 41.43 34.84
CA ALA A 57 8.66 41.26 35.55
C ALA A 57 8.68 39.92 36.30
N VAL A 58 9.80 39.21 36.21
CA VAL A 58 10.01 37.92 36.88
C VAL A 58 10.79 38.17 38.16
N THR A 59 10.10 38.71 39.16
CA THR A 59 10.67 39.00 40.47
C THR A 59 10.29 37.91 41.47
N ALA A 60 11.23 37.54 42.34
CA ALA A 60 10.94 36.66 43.47
C ALA A 60 10.24 37.48 44.57
N ALA A 61 9.04 37.09 44.97
CA ALA A 61 8.33 37.75 46.04
C ALA A 61 9.11 37.62 47.37
N GLY A 62 9.32 38.74 48.07
CA GLY A 62 9.76 38.74 49.47
C GLY A 62 11.26 38.52 49.73
N THR A 63 12.15 38.70 48.75
CA THR A 63 13.60 38.61 48.97
C THR A 63 14.32 39.91 48.60
N THR A 64 15.30 40.31 49.42
CA THR A 64 16.20 41.47 49.18
C THR A 64 17.49 41.06 48.46
N THR A 65 17.59 39.81 48.01
CA THR A 65 18.80 39.28 47.36
C THR A 65 18.84 39.74 45.92
N ASN A 66 19.79 40.63 45.61
CA ASN A 66 20.02 41.09 44.24
C ASN A 66 20.71 39.99 43.43
N CYS A 67 20.05 39.49 42.38
CA CYS A 67 20.68 38.65 41.38
C CYS A 67 21.16 39.52 40.22
N ALA A 68 22.49 39.60 40.03
CA ALA A 68 23.12 40.45 39.02
C ALA A 68 22.73 40.12 37.57
N LEU A 69 22.10 38.96 37.34
CA LEU A 69 21.60 38.51 36.05
C LEU A 69 20.12 38.86 35.81
N SER A 70 19.32 39.08 36.86
CA SER A 70 17.86 39.27 36.74
C SER A 70 17.39 40.72 36.88
N HIS A 71 18.29 41.64 37.21
CA HIS A 71 17.97 43.06 37.38
C HIS A 71 19.16 43.90 36.95
N ARG A 72 18.98 44.74 35.93
CA ARG A 72 20.03 45.64 35.47
C ARG A 72 20.03 46.94 36.29
N THR A 73 21.05 47.08 37.13
CA THR A 73 21.37 48.27 37.92
C THR A 73 22.88 48.53 37.91
N GLY A 74 23.35 49.52 38.67
CA GLY A 74 24.80 49.77 38.86
C GLY A 74 25.59 48.60 39.44
N THR A 75 24.93 47.61 40.04
CA THR A 75 25.56 46.40 40.61
C THR A 75 25.32 45.13 39.79
N SER A 76 24.76 45.25 38.58
CA SER A 76 24.55 44.11 37.68
C SER A 76 25.83 43.70 36.95
N ILE A 77 25.77 42.57 36.21
CA ILE A 77 26.89 42.06 35.41
C ILE A 77 27.43 43.07 34.38
N VAL A 78 26.63 44.07 34.01
CA VAL A 78 26.99 45.12 33.04
C VAL A 78 27.15 46.51 33.67
N LYS A 79 27.21 46.64 35.00
CA LYS A 79 27.54 47.89 35.72
C LYS A 79 26.86 49.16 35.17
N ALA A 80 25.52 49.18 35.13
CA ALA A 80 24.68 50.25 34.57
C ALA A 80 24.88 50.62 33.08
N GLU A 81 25.86 50.04 32.37
CA GLU A 81 26.07 50.27 30.93
C GLU A 81 24.86 49.83 30.11
N THR A 82 24.55 50.58 29.05
CA THR A 82 23.54 50.18 28.06
C THR A 82 24.03 49.01 27.25
N LEU A 83 23.19 47.99 27.11
CA LEU A 83 23.48 46.91 26.17
C LEU A 83 23.20 47.39 24.76
N GLN A 84 23.94 46.88 23.79
CA GLN A 84 23.64 47.15 22.38
C GLN A 84 22.28 46.58 21.97
N GLU A 85 21.88 45.46 22.59
CA GLU A 85 20.60 44.77 22.36
C GLU A 85 20.10 44.16 23.68
N SER A 86 18.80 43.85 23.76
CA SER A 86 18.22 43.21 24.94
C SER A 86 18.80 41.81 25.16
N LEU A 87 19.16 41.49 26.40
CA LEU A 87 19.73 40.19 26.76
C LEU A 87 18.62 39.13 26.79
N MET A 88 18.68 38.16 25.88
CA MET A 88 17.72 37.05 25.81
C MET A 88 18.21 35.84 26.63
N MET A 89 17.31 35.23 27.37
CA MET A 89 17.58 34.08 28.24
C MET A 89 16.50 33.00 28.07
N ALA A 90 16.80 31.78 28.53
CA ALA A 90 15.88 30.64 28.53
C ALA A 90 15.22 30.42 27.15
N GLY A 91 16.01 30.23 26.10
CA GLY A 91 15.50 30.03 24.74
C GLY A 91 14.72 31.23 24.17
N GLY A 92 14.92 32.43 24.72
CA GLY A 92 14.24 33.66 24.32
C GLY A 92 12.94 33.93 25.08
N TYR A 93 12.58 33.13 26.08
CA TYR A 93 11.38 33.37 26.90
C TYR A 93 11.53 34.56 27.84
N LEU A 94 12.74 34.77 28.37
CA LEU A 94 13.05 35.86 29.27
C LEU A 94 13.93 36.88 28.56
N TYR A 95 13.74 38.16 28.87
CA TYR A 95 14.63 39.20 28.40
C TYR A 95 14.90 40.26 29.47
N THR A 96 16.10 40.82 29.47
CA THR A 96 16.43 42.06 30.18
C THR A 96 16.59 43.17 29.15
N ASP A 97 15.91 44.30 29.35
CA ASP A 97 15.91 45.38 28.36
C ASP A 97 17.29 46.03 28.21
N HIS A 98 17.61 46.40 26.97
CA HIS A 98 18.85 47.08 26.60
C HIS A 98 19.05 48.45 27.25
N SER A 99 17.98 49.07 27.80
CA SER A 99 17.99 50.42 28.40
C SER A 99 18.00 50.43 29.93
N ALA A 100 17.21 49.60 30.64
CA ALA A 100 17.30 49.32 32.09
C ALA A 100 16.21 48.32 32.56
N GLY A 101 16.31 47.85 33.81
CA GLY A 101 15.19 47.28 34.56
C GLY A 101 15.26 45.78 34.88
N ASP A 102 14.16 45.26 35.41
CA ASP A 102 13.98 43.84 35.74
C ASP A 102 13.92 42.97 34.48
N THR A 103 14.34 41.72 34.61
CA THR A 103 14.07 40.68 33.63
C THR A 103 12.57 40.44 33.52
N LYS A 104 12.07 40.41 32.29
CA LYS A 104 10.66 40.25 31.95
C LYS A 104 10.45 39.03 31.05
N VAL A 105 9.21 38.57 30.97
CA VAL A 105 8.78 37.61 29.96
C VAL A 105 8.66 38.29 28.61
N LYS A 106 9.34 37.76 27.59
CA LYS A 106 9.31 38.32 26.22
C LYS A 106 7.97 38.05 25.55
N GLU A 107 7.55 36.79 25.58
CA GLU A 107 6.28 36.32 25.03
C GLU A 107 5.93 34.98 25.66
N LYS A 108 4.64 34.77 25.95
CA LYS A 108 4.15 33.51 26.48
C LYS A 108 4.02 32.49 25.35
N PRO A 109 4.74 31.35 25.39
CA PRO A 109 4.54 30.28 24.42
C PRO A 109 3.11 29.75 24.50
N ALA A 110 2.46 29.60 23.35
CA ALA A 110 1.09 29.12 23.29
C ALA A 110 0.92 28.13 22.13
N ILE A 111 0.18 27.06 22.39
CA ILE A 111 -0.20 26.11 21.35
C ILE A 111 -1.43 26.68 20.65
N THR A 112 -1.34 26.94 19.35
CA THR A 112 -2.44 27.55 18.57
C THR A 112 -3.23 26.52 17.77
N SER A 113 -2.56 25.46 17.31
CA SER A 113 -3.18 24.35 16.61
C SER A 113 -2.29 23.11 16.67
N PRO A 114 -2.79 21.92 16.30
CA PRO A 114 -1.96 20.71 16.25
C PRO A 114 -0.72 20.95 15.37
N GLY A 115 0.48 20.70 15.93
CA GLY A 115 1.76 20.91 15.25
C GLY A 115 2.20 22.38 15.08
N LYS A 116 1.45 23.37 15.59
CA LYS A 116 1.85 24.78 15.61
C LYS A 116 1.76 25.41 17.01
N ALA A 117 2.77 26.19 17.35
CA ALA A 117 2.79 27.04 18.53
C ALA A 117 3.29 28.44 18.13
N THR A 118 3.05 29.42 18.99
CA THR A 118 3.59 30.77 18.92
C THR A 118 4.53 31.02 20.10
N GLY A 119 5.49 31.92 19.93
CA GLY A 119 6.39 32.38 20.99
C GLY A 119 7.84 32.43 20.51
N PRO A 120 8.82 32.36 21.42
CA PRO A 120 10.22 32.31 21.01
C PRO A 120 10.52 31.06 20.16
N ALA A 121 11.37 31.21 19.14
CA ALA A 121 11.65 30.17 18.14
C ALA A 121 12.00 28.79 18.75
N ALA A 122 12.81 28.77 19.82
CA ALA A 122 13.18 27.53 20.50
C ALA A 122 11.97 26.77 21.08
N TYR A 123 10.94 27.47 21.53
CA TYR A 123 9.71 26.87 22.07
C TYR A 123 8.82 26.34 20.94
N GLU A 124 8.73 27.06 19.82
CA GLU A 124 8.03 26.57 18.64
C GLU A 124 8.65 25.29 18.09
N GLU A 125 9.99 25.25 17.98
CA GLU A 125 10.73 24.08 17.54
C GLU A 125 10.56 22.90 18.49
N ALA A 126 10.69 23.14 19.80
CA ALA A 126 10.49 22.10 20.82
C ALA A 126 9.07 21.51 20.76
N TYR A 127 8.04 22.35 20.59
CA TYR A 127 6.67 21.86 20.44
C TYR A 127 6.47 21.08 19.15
N LYS A 128 6.98 21.58 18.00
CA LYS A 128 6.90 20.85 16.73
C LYS A 128 7.55 19.47 16.83
N ALA A 129 8.71 19.37 17.45
CA ALA A 129 9.42 18.10 17.65
C ALA A 129 8.68 17.15 18.61
N ALA A 130 8.15 17.67 19.71
CA ALA A 130 7.38 16.88 20.68
C ALA A 130 6.03 16.42 20.10
N TYR A 131 5.32 17.28 19.38
CA TYR A 131 4.10 16.93 18.67
C TYR A 131 4.38 15.89 17.59
N ALA A 132 5.46 16.05 16.81
CA ALA A 132 5.88 15.03 15.87
C ALA A 132 6.17 13.70 16.58
N SER A 133 6.86 13.73 17.73
CA SER A 133 7.18 12.52 18.52
C SER A 133 5.96 11.86 19.17
N GLU A 134 4.98 12.64 19.63
CA GLU A 134 3.68 12.15 20.12
C GLU A 134 2.87 11.51 19.00
N ASN A 135 2.93 12.08 17.79
CA ASN A 135 2.24 11.58 16.60
C ASN A 135 3.05 10.61 15.75
N VAL A 136 4.32 10.35 16.10
CA VAL A 136 5.10 9.27 15.52
C VAL A 136 4.42 7.99 16.00
N GLN A 137 3.52 7.50 15.17
CA GLN A 137 3.24 6.09 15.11
C GLN A 137 4.53 5.46 14.61
N LEU A 138 5.40 5.05 15.56
CA LEU A 138 6.39 4.00 15.28
C LEU A 138 5.60 2.92 14.56
N SER A 139 5.84 2.80 13.26
CA SER A 139 5.08 2.03 12.26
C SER A 139 3.97 1.23 12.92
N ARG A 140 2.69 1.62 12.75
CA ARG A 140 1.58 0.74 13.11
C ARG A 140 2.02 -0.66 12.73
N SER A 141 2.18 -1.57 13.69
CA SER A 141 1.94 -2.96 13.36
C SER A 141 0.58 -2.88 12.70
N ALA A 142 0.50 -3.08 11.38
CA ALA A 142 -0.74 -2.94 10.66
C ALA A 142 -1.68 -3.93 11.33
N GLU A 143 -2.50 -3.45 12.27
CA GLU A 143 -3.61 -4.23 12.76
C GLU A 143 -4.40 -4.51 11.51
N ARG A 144 -4.67 -5.80 11.29
CA ARG A 144 -5.42 -6.23 10.12
C ARG A 144 -6.69 -5.42 10.09
N ARG A 145 -6.83 -4.59 9.05
CA ARG A 145 -8.05 -3.82 8.88
C ARG A 145 -9.18 -4.79 8.65
N ASP A 146 -10.31 -4.45 9.23
CA ASP A 146 -11.53 -5.19 9.02
C ASP A 146 -11.95 -5.02 7.53
N PRO A 147 -12.06 -6.10 6.73
CA PRO A 147 -12.53 -6.02 5.34
C PRO A 147 -13.91 -5.36 5.16
N ALA A 148 -14.78 -5.38 6.16
CA ALA A 148 -16.05 -4.65 6.10
C ALA A 148 -15.88 -3.12 6.12
N GLN A 149 -14.70 -2.61 6.46
CA GLN A 149 -14.38 -1.18 6.33
C GLN A 149 -14.00 -0.80 4.90
N ALA A 150 -13.71 -1.76 4.01
CA ALA A 150 -13.33 -1.49 2.63
C ALA A 150 -14.32 -0.58 1.86
N PRO A 151 -15.66 -0.68 2.02
CA PRO A 151 -16.58 0.20 1.33
C PRO A 151 -16.45 1.68 1.71
N ASP A 152 -15.93 1.98 2.89
CA ASP A 152 -15.73 3.34 3.41
C ASP A 152 -14.24 3.77 3.36
N ASP A 153 -13.34 2.91 2.91
CA ASP A 153 -11.91 3.21 2.76
C ASP A 153 -11.60 3.70 1.33
N GLN A 154 -11.07 4.92 1.23
CA GLN A 154 -10.83 5.56 -0.06
C GLN A 154 -9.78 4.82 -0.90
N ASP A 155 -8.79 4.18 -0.27
CA ASP A 155 -7.75 3.43 -0.99
C ASP A 155 -8.33 2.12 -1.54
N ALA A 156 -9.22 1.46 -0.80
CA ALA A 156 -9.97 0.32 -1.31
C ALA A 156 -10.90 0.70 -2.49
N GLN A 157 -11.54 1.86 -2.44
CA GLN A 157 -12.37 2.37 -3.55
C GLN A 157 -11.54 2.67 -4.81
N LYS A 158 -10.36 3.29 -4.65
CA LYS A 158 -9.39 3.50 -5.75
C LYS A 158 -8.92 2.17 -6.33
N ALA A 159 -8.58 1.20 -5.46
CA ALA A 159 -8.15 -0.14 -5.88
C ALA A 159 -9.26 -0.87 -6.64
N HIS A 160 -10.53 -0.73 -6.22
CA HIS A 160 -11.67 -1.27 -6.96
C HIS A 160 -11.76 -0.68 -8.37
N LYS A 161 -11.60 0.65 -8.53
CA LYS A 161 -11.58 1.28 -9.85
C LYS A 161 -10.44 0.73 -10.72
N LEU A 162 -9.23 0.66 -10.17
CA LEU A 162 -8.04 0.22 -10.90
C LEU A 162 -8.07 -1.26 -11.28
N TYR A 163 -8.39 -2.15 -10.33
CA TYR A 163 -8.18 -3.59 -10.51
C TYR A 163 -9.46 -4.36 -10.82
N ILE A 164 -10.62 -3.89 -10.34
CA ILE A 164 -11.90 -4.57 -10.59
C ILE A 164 -12.57 -3.99 -11.84
N LYS A 165 -12.57 -2.66 -12.00
CA LYS A 165 -13.09 -2.02 -13.22
C LYS A 165 -12.06 -1.90 -14.35
N ASN A 166 -10.78 -2.13 -14.06
CA ASN A 166 -9.67 -1.91 -15.01
C ASN A 166 -9.66 -0.46 -15.59
N ASP A 167 -10.11 0.51 -14.79
CA ASP A 167 -10.14 1.91 -15.16
C ASP A 167 -8.97 2.64 -14.50
N LYS A 168 -8.05 3.14 -15.33
CA LYS A 168 -6.81 3.79 -14.91
C LYS A 168 -6.92 5.31 -14.82
N SER A 169 -8.11 5.87 -15.09
CA SER A 169 -8.34 7.31 -14.96
C SER A 169 -8.35 7.76 -13.49
N ASP A 170 -8.05 9.03 -13.27
CA ASP A 170 -8.03 9.63 -11.94
C ASP A 170 -9.33 9.38 -11.18
N PHE A 171 -9.20 9.05 -9.90
CA PHE A 171 -10.35 8.76 -9.04
C PHE A 171 -11.13 10.04 -8.73
N LYS A 172 -12.44 10.02 -9.03
CA LYS A 172 -13.37 11.11 -8.79
C LYS A 172 -14.34 10.70 -7.68
N GLU A 173 -14.20 11.31 -6.51
CA GLU A 173 -14.99 11.01 -5.31
C GLU A 173 -16.50 10.97 -5.60
N THR A 174 -17.03 11.94 -6.35
CA THR A 174 -18.48 12.08 -6.59
C THR A 174 -19.07 11.02 -7.53
N SER A 175 -18.30 10.51 -8.49
CA SER A 175 -18.79 9.54 -9.48
C SER A 175 -18.33 8.11 -9.22
N ASP A 176 -17.16 7.94 -8.61
CA ASP A 176 -16.48 6.65 -8.50
C ASP A 176 -16.69 6.01 -7.13
N ALA A 177 -16.80 6.81 -6.05
CA ALA A 177 -17.00 6.30 -4.70
C ALA A 177 -18.34 5.57 -4.52
N PRO A 178 -19.51 6.11 -4.97
CA PRO A 178 -20.79 5.41 -4.80
C PRO A 178 -20.85 4.00 -5.43
N PRO A 179 -20.45 3.80 -6.71
CA PRO A 179 -20.44 2.45 -7.29
C PRO A 179 -19.37 1.55 -6.67
N ALA A 180 -18.21 2.09 -6.26
CA ALA A 180 -17.19 1.32 -5.55
C ALA A 180 -17.70 0.83 -4.20
N LYS A 181 -18.34 1.71 -3.41
CA LYS A 181 -18.95 1.36 -2.12
C LYS A 181 -19.99 0.26 -2.28
N SER A 182 -20.89 0.37 -3.27
CA SER A 182 -21.90 -0.68 -3.55
C SER A 182 -21.28 -2.04 -3.86
N SER A 183 -20.28 -2.05 -4.76
CA SER A 183 -19.55 -3.26 -5.15
C SER A 183 -18.79 -3.88 -3.96
N LEU A 184 -18.01 -3.08 -3.23
CA LEU A 184 -17.25 -3.51 -2.06
C LEU A 184 -18.17 -3.99 -0.93
N THR A 185 -19.32 -3.34 -0.75
CA THR A 185 -20.35 -3.80 0.20
C THR A 185 -20.84 -5.18 -0.20
N SER A 186 -21.07 -5.43 -1.49
CA SER A 186 -21.48 -6.75 -1.98
C SER A 186 -20.39 -7.82 -1.84
N LEU A 187 -19.12 -7.46 -2.07
CA LEU A 187 -17.98 -8.39 -1.98
C LEU A 187 -17.69 -8.80 -0.54
N TYR A 188 -17.79 -7.83 0.38
CA TYR A 188 -17.56 -8.03 1.81
C TYR A 188 -18.87 -8.05 2.61
N LYS A 189 -19.99 -8.40 1.97
CA LYS A 189 -21.34 -8.43 2.58
C LYS A 189 -21.27 -9.21 3.89
N SER A 190 -21.69 -8.55 4.97
CA SER A 190 -21.61 -9.10 6.31
C SER A 190 -22.86 -8.73 7.09
N THR A 191 -23.73 -9.71 7.37
CA THR A 191 -24.73 -9.62 8.44
C THR A 191 -24.17 -10.04 9.79
N ASP A 192 -23.00 -10.69 9.82
CA ASP A 192 -22.34 -11.20 11.01
C ASP A 192 -20.87 -10.80 10.99
N ALA A 193 -20.33 -10.34 12.12
CA ALA A 193 -18.91 -9.97 12.32
C ALA A 193 -17.89 -11.06 11.88
N ASP A 194 -18.37 -12.24 11.50
CA ASP A 194 -17.63 -13.44 11.15
C ASP A 194 -17.19 -13.52 9.66
N GLN A 195 -17.72 -12.74 8.72
CA GLN A 195 -17.21 -12.78 7.33
C GLN A 195 -15.87 -12.03 7.16
N ASN A 196 -15.66 -10.99 7.98
CA ASN A 196 -14.37 -10.30 8.10
C ASN A 196 -13.31 -11.19 8.73
N SER A 197 -13.75 -12.02 9.68
CA SER A 197 -12.97 -13.14 10.20
C SER A 197 -12.69 -14.15 9.08
N ARG A 198 -13.65 -14.44 8.19
CA ARG A 198 -13.51 -15.42 7.10
C ARG A 198 -12.44 -15.07 6.06
N THR A 199 -12.36 -13.82 5.58
CA THR A 199 -11.33 -13.46 4.59
C THR A 199 -9.93 -13.65 5.18
N TRP A 200 -9.69 -13.09 6.37
CA TRP A 200 -8.42 -13.26 7.05
C TRP A 200 -8.15 -14.70 7.48
N LYS A 201 -9.18 -15.44 7.87
CA LYS A 201 -9.09 -16.86 8.22
C LYS A 201 -8.69 -17.71 7.01
N LEU A 202 -9.27 -17.46 5.84
CA LEU A 202 -8.88 -18.15 4.60
C LEU A 202 -7.41 -17.88 4.24
N ILE A 203 -6.97 -16.63 4.41
CA ILE A 203 -5.56 -16.26 4.22
C ILE A 203 -4.69 -16.97 5.27
N ASP A 204 -5.12 -16.99 6.54
CA ASP A 204 -4.35 -17.58 7.62
C ASP A 204 -4.19 -19.09 7.50
N GLU A 205 -5.28 -19.78 7.20
CA GLU A 205 -5.36 -21.24 7.12
C GLU A 205 -4.77 -21.78 5.81
N MET A 206 -4.32 -20.92 4.90
CA MET A 206 -3.69 -21.33 3.65
C MET A 206 -2.43 -22.16 3.95
N PRO A 207 -2.41 -23.47 3.60
CA PRO A 207 -1.29 -24.33 3.91
C PRO A 207 -0.16 -24.07 2.91
N ILE A 208 1.01 -23.67 3.41
CA ILE A 208 2.21 -23.46 2.61
C ILE A 208 3.19 -24.61 2.84
N PRO A 209 3.61 -25.33 1.80
CA PRO A 209 4.65 -26.35 1.92
C PRO A 209 5.93 -25.78 2.52
N LYS A 210 6.41 -26.39 3.61
CA LYS A 210 7.62 -25.92 4.31
C LYS A 210 8.87 -25.98 3.44
N SER A 211 8.90 -26.87 2.45
CA SER A 211 10.01 -27.01 1.50
C SER A 211 10.24 -25.76 0.63
N ILE A 212 9.28 -24.83 0.57
CA ILE A 212 9.40 -23.59 -0.19
C ILE A 212 10.32 -22.58 0.53
N PHE A 213 10.25 -22.51 1.86
CA PHE A 213 10.86 -21.40 2.62
C PHE A 213 11.69 -21.85 3.83
N THR A 214 11.79 -23.17 4.06
CA THR A 214 12.62 -23.75 5.12
C THR A 214 13.47 -24.91 4.56
N THR A 215 14.35 -25.46 5.39
CA THR A 215 15.11 -26.68 5.06
C THR A 215 14.31 -27.97 5.29
N GLU A 216 13.10 -27.88 5.85
CA GLU A 216 12.22 -29.04 6.05
C GLU A 216 11.63 -29.51 4.72
N LYS A 217 11.85 -30.78 4.36
CA LYS A 217 11.41 -31.33 3.06
C LYS A 217 9.92 -31.67 3.00
N ASN A 218 9.26 -31.83 4.14
CA ASN A 218 7.90 -32.34 4.24
C ASN A 218 7.05 -31.46 5.17
N GLY A 219 5.73 -31.51 4.95
CA GLY A 219 4.75 -30.85 5.80
C GLY A 219 4.40 -29.43 5.35
N ASN A 220 3.34 -28.91 5.96
CA ASN A 220 2.79 -27.60 5.66
C ASN A 220 2.79 -26.71 6.90
N GLN A 221 2.87 -25.42 6.68
CA GLN A 221 2.65 -24.39 7.68
C GLN A 221 1.61 -23.40 7.17
N ASN A 222 0.64 -23.06 8.02
CA ASN A 222 -0.39 -22.09 7.71
C ASN A 222 0.22 -20.70 7.50
N LEU A 223 -0.13 -20.01 6.42
CA LEU A 223 0.43 -18.70 6.05
C LEU A 223 0.31 -17.69 7.20
N GLY A 224 -0.81 -17.69 7.93
CA GLY A 224 -1.02 -16.82 9.08
C GLY A 224 -0.07 -17.05 10.26
N SER A 225 0.58 -18.21 10.30
CA SER A 225 1.56 -18.59 11.33
C SER A 225 3.02 -18.32 10.91
N ILE A 226 3.26 -17.89 9.67
CA ILE A 226 4.60 -17.54 9.16
C ILE A 226 4.83 -16.06 9.46
N THR A 227 5.79 -15.77 10.35
CA THR A 227 6.01 -14.41 10.86
C THR A 227 7.27 -13.74 10.35
N GLU A 228 8.20 -14.50 9.78
CA GLU A 228 9.46 -13.97 9.27
C GLU A 228 9.25 -13.35 7.87
N ILE A 229 9.69 -12.11 7.71
CA ILE A 229 9.47 -11.34 6.47
C ILE A 229 10.19 -12.00 5.29
N ASN A 230 11.42 -12.48 5.50
CA ASN A 230 12.20 -13.15 4.44
C ASN A 230 11.54 -14.46 3.97
N ASP A 231 10.89 -15.18 4.89
CA ASP A 231 10.14 -16.39 4.55
C ASP A 231 8.91 -16.03 3.70
N LEU A 232 8.17 -14.99 4.09
CA LEU A 232 7.03 -14.48 3.32
C LEU A 232 7.44 -14.00 1.92
N LEU A 233 8.60 -13.34 1.78
CA LEU A 233 9.14 -12.92 0.48
C LEU A 233 9.53 -14.12 -0.39
N THR A 234 10.17 -15.13 0.20
CA THR A 234 10.53 -16.38 -0.50
C THR A 234 9.29 -17.10 -1.02
N ILE A 235 8.23 -17.16 -0.21
CA ILE A 235 6.94 -17.74 -0.60
C ILE A 235 6.31 -16.94 -1.75
N LEU A 236 6.28 -15.61 -1.64
CA LEU A 236 5.74 -14.73 -2.67
C LEU A 236 6.48 -14.91 -4.01
N GLU A 237 7.82 -14.93 -3.97
CA GLU A 237 8.65 -15.12 -5.16
C GLU A 237 8.41 -16.49 -5.79
N HIS A 238 8.39 -17.56 -4.99
CA HIS A 238 8.10 -18.91 -5.46
C HIS A 238 6.77 -18.97 -6.22
N TYR A 239 5.66 -18.53 -5.61
CA TYR A 239 4.36 -18.57 -6.28
C TYR A 239 4.26 -17.62 -7.47
N SER A 240 4.95 -16.47 -7.43
CA SER A 240 5.00 -15.56 -8.58
C SER A 240 5.69 -16.22 -9.79
N ILE A 241 6.80 -16.92 -9.57
CA ILE A 241 7.50 -17.66 -10.62
C ILE A 241 6.64 -18.82 -11.11
N THR A 242 6.11 -19.64 -10.19
CA THR A 242 5.26 -20.79 -10.53
C THR A 242 4.06 -20.39 -11.38
N ASN A 243 3.37 -19.30 -11.03
CA ASN A 243 2.24 -18.79 -11.81
C ASN A 243 2.65 -18.28 -13.19
N ARG A 244 3.81 -17.63 -13.32
CA ARG A 244 4.33 -17.17 -14.62
C ARG A 244 4.73 -18.34 -15.52
N VAL A 245 5.34 -19.39 -14.95
CA VAL A 245 5.67 -20.62 -15.68
C VAL A 245 4.40 -21.32 -16.16
N ALA A 246 3.40 -21.51 -15.29
CA ALA A 246 2.14 -22.13 -15.66
C ALA A 246 1.39 -21.35 -16.77
N ALA A 247 1.43 -20.02 -16.72
CA ALA A 247 0.87 -19.18 -17.78
C ALA A 247 1.62 -19.37 -19.12
N ALA A 248 2.95 -19.45 -19.09
CA ALA A 248 3.75 -19.69 -20.29
C ALA A 248 3.49 -21.08 -20.90
N GLU A 249 3.35 -22.12 -20.06
CA GLU A 249 2.96 -23.46 -20.52
C GLU A 249 1.56 -23.47 -21.15
N THR A 250 0.62 -22.72 -20.58
CA THR A 250 -0.73 -22.55 -21.15
C THR A 250 -0.66 -21.86 -22.52
N ILE A 251 0.17 -20.84 -22.69
CA ILE A 251 0.38 -20.18 -23.98
C ILE A 251 1.00 -21.14 -25.00
N GLU A 252 2.01 -21.91 -24.61
CA GLU A 252 2.65 -22.89 -25.51
C GLU A 252 1.69 -24.02 -25.91
N THR A 253 0.86 -24.51 -24.99
CA THR A 253 -0.17 -25.52 -25.32
C THR A 253 -1.22 -24.94 -26.27
N MET A 254 -1.67 -23.70 -26.05
CA MET A 254 -2.57 -23.01 -26.99
C MET A 254 -1.92 -22.77 -28.35
N ARG A 255 -0.63 -22.42 -28.41
CA ARG A 255 0.13 -22.27 -29.66
C ARG A 255 0.21 -23.59 -30.41
N LYS A 256 0.58 -24.68 -29.74
CA LYS A 256 0.61 -26.03 -30.33
C LYS A 256 -0.77 -26.49 -30.77
N ALA A 257 -1.82 -26.21 -30.01
CA ALA A 257 -3.20 -26.49 -30.40
C ALA A 257 -3.63 -25.67 -31.62
N ALA A 258 -3.21 -24.41 -31.73
CA ALA A 258 -3.47 -23.57 -32.90
C ALA A 258 -2.66 -24.01 -34.14
N GLU A 259 -1.44 -24.53 -33.96
CA GLU A 259 -0.61 -25.08 -35.04
C GLU A 259 -1.08 -26.46 -35.51
N ALA A 260 -1.61 -27.27 -34.58
CA ALA A 260 -2.19 -28.58 -34.87
C ALA A 260 -3.66 -28.50 -35.31
N ALA A 261 -4.34 -27.38 -35.06
CA ALA A 261 -5.65 -27.12 -35.62
C ALA A 261 -5.51 -27.16 -37.15
N PRO A 262 -6.35 -27.93 -37.86
CA PRO A 262 -6.29 -27.93 -39.31
C PRO A 262 -6.48 -26.49 -39.77
N LYS A 263 -5.47 -25.91 -40.44
CA LYS A 263 -5.69 -24.74 -41.29
C LYS A 263 -6.95 -25.08 -42.08
N LYS A 264 -8.01 -24.28 -41.98
CA LYS A 264 -9.23 -24.49 -42.76
C LYS A 264 -8.85 -24.58 -44.23
N THR A 265 -8.57 -25.79 -44.70
CA THR A 265 -8.61 -26.12 -46.11
C THR A 265 -10.10 -26.18 -46.36
N ASN A 266 -10.62 -25.17 -47.05
CA ASN A 266 -12.01 -25.14 -47.51
C ASN A 266 -12.38 -26.56 -47.98
N SER A 267 -13.52 -27.07 -47.50
CA SER A 267 -14.00 -28.41 -47.84
C SER A 267 -14.00 -28.57 -49.37
N ALA A 268 -13.83 -29.78 -49.88
CA ALA A 268 -13.93 -30.03 -51.33
C ALA A 268 -15.26 -29.50 -51.90
N GLU A 269 -16.34 -29.48 -51.10
CA GLU A 269 -17.63 -28.89 -51.47
C GLU A 269 -17.60 -27.35 -51.57
N GLU A 270 -16.86 -26.66 -50.70
CA GLU A 270 -16.73 -25.21 -50.76
C GLU A 270 -15.87 -24.79 -51.95
N LYS A 271 -14.77 -25.52 -52.19
CA LYS A 271 -13.94 -25.31 -53.39
C LYS A 271 -14.71 -25.61 -54.68
N GLN A 272 -15.55 -26.65 -54.68
CA GLN A 272 -16.43 -26.94 -55.82
C GLN A 272 -17.44 -25.82 -56.06
N LYS A 273 -18.06 -25.25 -55.02
CA LYS A 273 -18.96 -24.09 -55.17
C LYS A 273 -18.24 -22.87 -55.73
N GLU A 274 -17.00 -22.63 -55.30
CA GLU A 274 -16.17 -21.54 -55.79
C GLU A 274 -15.78 -21.71 -57.27
N CYS A 275 -15.46 -22.93 -57.71
CA CYS A 275 -15.23 -23.23 -59.12
C CYS A 275 -16.53 -23.12 -59.94
N ASN A 276 -17.64 -23.67 -59.44
CA ASN A 276 -18.94 -23.66 -60.12
C ASN A 276 -19.48 -22.24 -60.36
N ALA A 277 -19.03 -21.24 -59.60
CA ALA A 277 -19.43 -19.84 -59.80
C ALA A 277 -18.96 -19.25 -61.14
N ALA A 278 -17.89 -19.79 -61.73
CA ALA A 278 -17.44 -19.42 -63.08
C ALA A 278 -18.35 -19.98 -64.19
N GLY A 279 -19.26 -20.91 -63.86
CA GLY A 279 -20.23 -21.47 -64.80
C GLY A 279 -19.55 -22.11 -66.02
N ASP A 280 -20.04 -21.76 -67.21
CA ASP A 280 -19.56 -22.19 -68.52
C ASP A 280 -18.53 -21.23 -69.15
N ASP A 281 -18.08 -20.20 -68.43
CA ASP A 281 -17.06 -19.27 -68.88
C ASP A 281 -15.66 -19.84 -68.67
N GLN A 282 -15.05 -20.30 -69.77
CA GLN A 282 -13.71 -20.85 -69.78
C GLN A 282 -12.63 -19.85 -69.32
N THR A 283 -12.78 -18.56 -69.65
CA THR A 283 -11.79 -17.54 -69.27
C THR A 283 -11.90 -17.23 -67.77
N ALA A 284 -13.12 -17.16 -67.24
CA ALA A 284 -13.34 -17.01 -65.81
C ALA A 284 -12.80 -18.22 -65.02
N CYS A 285 -12.98 -19.44 -65.55
CA CYS A 285 -12.42 -20.65 -64.95
C CYS A 285 -10.89 -20.69 -64.98
N ASP A 286 -10.28 -20.25 -66.09
CA ASP A 286 -8.82 -20.21 -66.24
C ASP A 286 -8.15 -19.26 -65.23
N ASN A 287 -8.83 -18.17 -64.86
CA ASN A 287 -8.39 -17.26 -63.79
C ASN A 287 -8.47 -17.88 -62.37
N LEU A 288 -9.11 -19.05 -62.23
CA LEU A 288 -9.25 -19.79 -60.96
C LEU A 288 -8.34 -21.03 -60.88
N LYS A 289 -7.39 -21.20 -61.82
CA LYS A 289 -6.42 -22.31 -61.80
C LYS A 289 -5.60 -22.38 -60.52
N ASP A 290 -5.25 -21.24 -59.94
CA ASP A 290 -4.51 -21.16 -58.67
C ASP A 290 -5.32 -21.70 -57.47
N LYS A 291 -6.62 -21.95 -57.65
CA LYS A 291 -7.53 -22.57 -56.68
C LYS A 291 -7.86 -24.03 -57.01
N ASP A 292 -7.11 -24.64 -57.94
CA ASP A 292 -7.31 -25.98 -58.50
C ASP A 292 -8.67 -26.18 -59.20
N CYS A 293 -9.23 -25.14 -59.82
CA CYS A 293 -10.39 -25.26 -60.71
C CYS A 293 -9.96 -25.63 -62.14
N VAL A 294 -10.73 -26.48 -62.81
CA VAL A 294 -10.47 -26.96 -64.18
C VAL A 294 -11.75 -26.91 -64.98
N PHE A 295 -11.67 -26.35 -66.19
CA PHE A 295 -12.80 -26.34 -67.11
C PHE A 295 -13.01 -27.73 -67.73
N ASP A 296 -14.22 -28.26 -67.61
CA ASP A 296 -14.66 -29.45 -68.31
C ASP A 296 -15.23 -29.05 -69.68
N THR A 297 -14.52 -29.41 -70.74
CA THR A 297 -14.91 -29.15 -72.13
C THR A 297 -16.08 -30.02 -72.58
N GLU A 298 -16.31 -31.19 -71.97
CA GLU A 298 -17.44 -32.06 -72.29
C GLU A 298 -18.72 -31.54 -71.65
N ALA A 299 -18.66 -31.21 -70.36
CA ALA A 299 -19.81 -30.73 -69.60
C ALA A 299 -20.00 -29.20 -69.68
N LYS A 300 -19.07 -28.48 -70.32
CA LYS A 300 -19.01 -27.02 -70.44
C LYS A 300 -19.19 -26.30 -69.10
N LYS A 301 -18.40 -26.70 -68.10
CA LYS A 301 -18.46 -26.08 -66.76
C LYS A 301 -17.13 -26.12 -66.03
N CYS A 302 -16.91 -25.17 -65.12
CA CYS A 302 -15.74 -25.12 -64.26
C CYS A 302 -15.93 -25.96 -63.00
N GLU A 303 -15.02 -26.90 -62.73
CA GLU A 303 -15.11 -27.81 -61.57
C GLU A 303 -13.80 -27.93 -60.80
N PHE A 304 -13.87 -28.35 -59.54
CA PHE A 304 -12.68 -28.59 -58.74
C PHE A 304 -11.97 -29.87 -59.20
N LYS A 305 -10.65 -29.78 -59.44
CA LYS A 305 -9.82 -30.83 -60.06
C LYS A 305 -9.95 -32.20 -59.40
N LYS A 306 -10.11 -32.25 -58.07
CA LYS A 306 -10.25 -33.51 -57.33
C LYS A 306 -11.58 -34.21 -57.59
N VAL A 307 -12.67 -33.45 -57.71
CA VAL A 307 -14.03 -33.98 -58.00
C VAL A 307 -14.09 -34.50 -59.44
N LYS A 308 -13.51 -33.76 -60.39
CA LYS A 308 -13.42 -34.20 -61.80
C LYS A 308 -12.65 -35.53 -61.92
N ALA A 309 -11.51 -35.67 -61.25
CA ALA A 309 -10.72 -36.89 -61.27
C ALA A 309 -11.47 -38.10 -60.65
N GLU A 310 -12.34 -37.89 -59.68
CA GLU A 310 -13.20 -38.94 -59.10
C GLU A 310 -14.35 -39.32 -60.06
N LEU A 311 -14.94 -38.35 -60.77
CA LEU A 311 -15.96 -38.59 -61.80
C LEU A 311 -15.40 -39.33 -63.02
N GLU A 312 -14.20 -38.98 -63.48
CA GLU A 312 -13.53 -39.67 -64.60
C GLU A 312 -13.19 -41.11 -64.23
N LYS A 313 -12.68 -41.36 -63.01
CA LYS A 313 -12.47 -42.73 -62.50
C LYS A 313 -13.77 -43.52 -62.32
N ALA A 314 -14.87 -42.87 -61.95
CA ALA A 314 -16.18 -43.51 -61.86
C ALA A 314 -16.74 -43.87 -63.25
N LYS A 315 -16.49 -43.04 -64.27
CA LYS A 315 -16.85 -43.33 -65.67
C LYS A 315 -16.00 -44.48 -66.26
N GLU A 316 -14.71 -44.56 -65.92
CA GLU A 316 -13.84 -45.68 -66.35
C GLU A 316 -14.22 -47.03 -65.71
N ASN A 317 -14.76 -47.03 -64.49
CA ASN A 317 -15.21 -48.25 -63.82
C ASN A 317 -16.66 -48.67 -64.12
N GLY A 318 -17.42 -47.85 -64.87
CA GLY A 318 -18.80 -48.15 -65.29
C GLY A 318 -18.93 -48.86 -66.64
N GLY A 319 -17.80 -49.22 -67.27
CA GLY A 319 -17.72 -49.85 -68.60
C GLY A 319 -17.41 -51.35 -68.58
N LYS A 320 -17.85 -52.09 -67.56
CA LYS A 320 -17.86 -53.57 -67.55
C LYS A 320 -19.14 -54.08 -66.88
N ASP A 321 -20.21 -54.10 -67.68
CA ASP A 321 -21.20 -55.18 -67.78
C ASP A 321 -21.99 -55.00 -69.09
#